data_AF-A0A381S978-F1
#
_entry.id   AF-A0A381S978-F1
#
_cell.length_a   1.000
_cell.length_b   1.000
_cell.length_c   1.000
_cell.angle_alpha   90.00
_cell.angle_beta   90.00
_cell.angle_gamma   90.00
#
_symmetry.space_group_name_H-M   'P 1'
#
loop_
_entity.id
_entity.type
_entity.pdbx_description
1 polymer ?
#
loop_
_entity_poly.entity_id
_entity_poly.type
_entity_poly.pdbx_seq_one_letter_code
_entity_poly.pdbx_strand_id
1 'polypeptide(L)'
;MGALTEILVENTAETPLWLITPALVALGHEQRWQAWVAPTGIPYAPALANAGINLSKMLLIHPPACNDLLWTIEQSLGSNICSAVLSWPPRLCGTASRRLQLAAKRGRSWGLCFCSYNHAQYQTMAALRLLFRPNRRGAEVTILKCRGGQSMKNLQLLREVSPPGYSR
;
A
#
# COMPACT_ATOMS: atom_id res chain seq x y z
N MET A 1 -9.78 11.43 -8.18
CA MET A 1 -9.74 10.90 -6.80
C MET A 1 -8.32 10.45 -6.54
N GLY A 2 -7.71 10.83 -5.41
CA GLY A 2 -6.35 10.44 -5.07
C GLY A 2 -6.09 10.67 -3.59
N ALA A 3 -5.53 9.67 -2.91
CA ALA A 3 -5.43 9.66 -1.46
C ALA A 3 -4.25 8.81 -0.99
N LEU A 4 -3.69 9.16 0.16
CA LEU A 4 -2.65 8.40 0.82
C LEU A 4 -3.27 7.52 1.92
N THR A 5 -2.92 6.24 1.91
CA THR A 5 -3.29 5.23 2.90
C THR A 5 -2.03 4.69 3.56
N GLU A 6 -1.98 4.74 4.88
CA GLU A 6 -0.92 4.14 5.67
C GLU A 6 -1.43 2.82 6.27
N ILE A 7 -0.70 1.74 6.04
CA ILE A 7 -0.97 0.44 6.64
C ILE A 7 0.20 0.15 7.58
N LEU A 8 -0.10 0.23 8.88
CA LEU A 8 0.82 -0.03 9.96
C LEU A 8 0.82 -1.53 10.24
N VAL A 9 2.00 -2.15 10.16
CA VAL A 9 2.22 -3.59 10.33
C VAL A 9 3.32 -3.84 11.36
N GLU A 10 3.28 -5.00 12.02
CA GLU A 10 4.35 -5.40 12.94
C GLU A 10 5.68 -5.61 12.22
N ASN A 11 5.65 -6.34 11.10
CA ASN A 11 6.79 -6.60 10.24
C ASN A 11 6.52 -6.10 8.81
N THR A 12 7.29 -5.12 8.33
CA THR A 12 7.14 -4.58 6.96
C THR A 12 7.62 -5.55 5.87
N ALA A 13 8.38 -6.59 6.22
CA ALA A 13 8.68 -7.69 5.30
C ALA A 13 7.43 -8.55 5.01
N GLU A 14 6.50 -8.64 5.97
CA GLU A 14 5.27 -9.42 5.87
C GLU A 14 4.07 -8.52 5.58
N THR A 15 4.11 -7.93 4.39
CA THR A 15 3.07 -7.00 3.97
C THR A 15 1.79 -7.74 3.57
N PRO A 16 0.61 -7.36 4.10
CA PRO A 16 -0.65 -8.02 3.80
C PRO A 16 -1.20 -7.62 2.44
N LEU A 17 -0.49 -7.98 1.36
CA LEU A 17 -0.89 -7.64 0.00
C LEU A 17 -2.31 -8.11 -0.32
N TRP A 18 -2.72 -9.27 0.19
CA TRP A 18 -4.07 -9.81 0.03
C TRP A 18 -5.18 -8.83 0.46
N LEU A 19 -4.91 -7.96 1.44
CA LEU A 19 -5.88 -6.97 1.93
C LEU A 19 -6.20 -5.92 0.87
N ILE A 20 -5.21 -5.57 0.05
CA ILE A 20 -5.31 -4.54 -0.97
C ILE A 20 -5.42 -5.10 -2.39
N THR A 21 -5.16 -6.40 -2.58
CA THR A 21 -5.19 -7.07 -3.89
C THR A 21 -6.47 -6.76 -4.66
N PRO A 22 -7.70 -6.87 -4.11
CA PRO A 22 -8.92 -6.59 -4.89
C PRO A 22 -8.94 -5.18 -5.49
N ALA A 23 -8.45 -4.18 -4.73
CA ALA A 23 -8.34 -2.81 -5.20
C ALA A 23 -7.24 -2.66 -6.27
N LEU A 24 -6.10 -3.34 -6.12
CA LEU A 24 -5.05 -3.37 -7.14
C LEU A 24 -5.53 -4.02 -8.44
N VAL A 25 -6.30 -5.11 -8.36
CA VAL A 25 -6.90 -5.77 -9.53
C VAL A 25 -7.85 -4.80 -10.24
N ALA A 26 -8.76 -4.16 -9.51
CA ALA A 26 -9.67 -3.17 -10.06
C ALA A 26 -8.92 -2.01 -10.76
N LEU A 27 -7.87 -1.48 -10.13
CA LEU A 27 -7.02 -0.42 -10.69
C LEU A 27 -6.13 -0.90 -11.85
N GLY A 28 -5.93 -2.22 -12.00
CA GLY A 28 -5.16 -2.82 -13.09
C GLY A 28 -5.88 -2.80 -14.44
N HIS A 29 -7.19 -2.51 -14.44
CA HIS A 29 -7.98 -2.23 -15.63
C HIS A 29 -7.82 -0.78 -16.12
N GLU A 30 -7.32 0.12 -15.27
CA GLU A 30 -6.92 1.45 -15.73
C GLU A 30 -5.66 1.32 -16.59
N GLN A 31 -5.56 2.05 -17.70
CA GLN A 31 -4.36 2.07 -18.56
C GLN A 31 -3.19 2.84 -17.93
N ARG A 32 -2.99 2.69 -16.62
CA ARG A 32 -2.01 3.37 -15.78
C ARG A 32 -1.16 2.35 -15.01
N TRP A 33 0.06 2.73 -14.66
CA TRP A 33 1.01 1.89 -13.96
C TRP A 33 0.66 1.70 -12.48
N GLN A 34 1.04 0.56 -11.92
CA GLN A 34 1.11 0.32 -10.49
C GLN A 34 2.58 0.28 -10.10
N ALA A 35 3.07 1.34 -9.47
CA ALA A 35 4.46 1.46 -9.07
C ALA A 35 4.68 0.84 -7.68
N TRP A 36 5.70 0.01 -7.55
CA TRP A 36 6.11 -0.66 -6.32
C TRP A 36 7.51 -0.17 -6.00
N VAL A 37 7.60 0.77 -5.06
CA VAL A 37 8.82 1.51 -4.76
C VAL A 37 9.50 0.93 -3.53
N ALA A 38 10.71 0.40 -3.72
CA ALA A 38 11.52 -0.27 -2.72
C ALA A 38 10.74 -1.33 -1.92
N PRO A 39 10.14 -2.34 -2.58
CA PRO A 39 9.55 -3.47 -1.86
C PRO A 39 10.63 -4.18 -1.02
N THR A 40 10.25 -4.60 0.19
CA THR A 40 11.14 -5.26 1.18
C THR A 40 11.64 -6.64 0.72
N GLY A 41 11.05 -7.20 -0.35
CA GLY A 41 11.53 -8.38 -1.06
C GLY A 41 11.05 -8.36 -2.52
N ILE A 42 11.57 -9.27 -3.34
CA ILE A 42 11.15 -9.41 -4.74
C ILE A 42 9.74 -9.98 -4.76
N PRO A 43 8.73 -9.25 -5.29
CA PRO A 43 7.38 -9.79 -5.36
C PRO A 43 7.33 -11.02 -6.29
N TYR A 44 6.80 -12.13 -5.80
CA TYR A 44 6.73 -13.37 -6.57
C TYR A 44 5.67 -13.27 -7.67
N ALA A 45 6.12 -13.00 -8.90
CA ALA A 45 5.26 -12.70 -10.04
C ALA A 45 4.15 -13.74 -10.31
N PRO A 46 4.39 -15.06 -10.27
CA PRO A 46 3.32 -16.05 -10.46
C PRO A 46 2.19 -15.95 -9.43
N ALA A 47 2.51 -15.70 -8.14
CA ALA A 47 1.46 -15.53 -7.13
C ALA A 47 0.66 -14.23 -7.34
N LEU A 48 1.30 -13.15 -7.79
CA LEU A 48 0.61 -11.91 -8.12
C LEU A 48 -0.32 -12.08 -9.32
N ALA A 49 0.14 -12.77 -10.38
CA ALA A 49 -0.68 -13.09 -11.54
C ALA A 49 -1.89 -13.97 -11.17
N ASN A 50 -1.68 -15.01 -10.36
CA ASN A 50 -2.75 -15.87 -9.85
C ASN A 50 -3.75 -15.10 -8.96
N ALA A 51 -3.29 -14.04 -8.29
CA ALA A 51 -4.14 -13.14 -7.52
C ALA A 51 -4.86 -12.08 -8.39
N GLY A 52 -4.69 -12.12 -9.71
CA GLY A 52 -5.35 -11.24 -10.69
C GLY A 52 -4.62 -9.93 -10.99
N ILE A 53 -3.41 -9.72 -10.45
CA ILE A 53 -2.67 -8.48 -10.68
C ILE A 53 -2.10 -8.47 -12.10
N ASN A 54 -2.37 -7.39 -12.84
CA ASN A 54 -1.86 -7.19 -14.20
C ASN A 54 -0.36 -6.84 -14.20
N LEU A 55 0.48 -7.85 -14.38
CA LEU A 55 1.94 -7.69 -14.38
C LEU A 55 2.46 -6.78 -15.51
N SER A 56 1.75 -6.70 -16.64
CA SER A 56 2.12 -5.83 -17.77
C SER A 56 1.97 -4.33 -17.44
N LYS A 57 1.32 -4.00 -16.32
CA LYS A 57 1.16 -2.63 -15.80
C LYS A 57 1.80 -2.47 -14.41
N MET A 58 2.70 -3.37 -14.03
CA MET A 58 3.44 -3.29 -12.78
C MET A 58 4.85 -2.75 -13.02
N LEU A 59 5.27 -1.76 -12.23
CA LEU A 59 6.60 -1.17 -12.28
C LEU A 59 7.30 -1.37 -10.94
N LEU A 60 8.40 -2.12 -10.93
CA LEU A 60 9.30 -2.22 -9.76
C LEU A 60 10.33 -1.10 -9.82
N ILE A 61 10.41 -0.28 -8.78
CA ILE A 61 11.37 0.82 -8.69
C ILE A 61 12.24 0.63 -7.45
N HIS A 62 13.56 0.60 -7.65
CA HIS A 62 14.55 0.53 -6.58
C HIS A 62 15.42 1.79 -6.60
N PRO A 63 15.03 2.85 -5.87
CA PRO A 63 15.84 4.06 -5.75
C PRO A 63 17.20 3.72 -5.11
N PRO A 64 18.31 4.29 -5.60
CA PRO A 64 19.66 3.96 -5.12
C PRO A 64 19.94 4.51 -3.71
N ALA A 65 19.27 5.60 -3.30
CA ALA A 65 19.44 6.21 -1.99
C ALA A 65 18.11 6.43 -1.25
N CYS A 66 18.18 6.45 0.10
CA CYS A 66 17.01 6.71 0.96
C CYS A 66 16.37 8.08 0.73
N ASN A 67 17.17 9.12 0.40
CA ASN A 67 16.63 10.45 0.09
C ASN A 67 15.83 10.43 -1.23
N ASP A 68 16.23 9.59 -2.18
CA ASP A 68 15.53 9.44 -3.45
C ASP A 68 14.22 8.69 -3.27
N LEU A 69 14.10 7.83 -2.25
CA LEU A 69 12.89 7.03 -2.02
C LEU A 69 11.62 7.90 -1.90
N LEU A 70 11.60 8.87 -0.98
CA LEU A 70 10.41 9.71 -0.79
C LEU A 70 10.14 10.59 -2.02
N TRP A 71 11.20 11.05 -2.69
CA TRP A 71 11.06 11.81 -3.92
C TRP A 71 10.48 10.96 -5.05
N THR A 72 10.97 9.72 -5.25
CA THR A 72 10.43 8.77 -6.22
C THR A 72 8.97 8.46 -5.96
N ILE A 73 8.58 8.24 -4.70
CA ILE A 73 7.17 8.04 -4.34
C ILE A 73 6.35 9.27 -4.69
N GLU A 74 6.83 10.48 -4.36
CA GLU A 74 6.17 11.74 -4.68
C GLU A 74 5.98 11.95 -6.19
N GLN A 75 7.02 11.70 -6.99
CA GLN A 75 6.94 11.82 -8.45
C GLN A 75 5.99 10.78 -9.06
N SER A 76 6.06 9.53 -8.59
CA SER A 76 5.18 8.46 -9.03
C SER A 76 3.71 8.77 -8.74
N LEU A 77 3.43 9.31 -7.55
CA LEU A 77 2.09 9.74 -7.16
C LEU A 77 1.61 10.98 -7.93
N GLY A 78 2.52 11.90 -8.22
CA GLY A 78 2.18 13.21 -8.77
C GLY A 78 2.12 13.29 -10.30
N SER A 79 2.48 12.22 -11.01
CA SER A 79 2.68 12.20 -12.47
C SER A 79 1.45 11.77 -13.27
N ASN A 80 0.36 11.33 -12.62
CA ASN A 80 -0.88 10.83 -13.25
C ASN A 80 -0.72 9.61 -14.17
N ILE A 81 0.50 9.09 -14.34
CA ILE A 81 0.76 7.84 -15.07
C ILE A 81 0.52 6.61 -14.21
N CYS A 82 0.48 6.75 -12.88
CA CYS A 82 0.25 5.65 -11.94
C CYS A 82 -1.19 5.67 -11.40
N SER A 83 -1.86 4.52 -11.37
CA SER A 83 -3.12 4.34 -10.65
C SER A 83 -2.89 4.06 -9.16
N ALA A 84 -1.84 3.31 -8.84
CA ALA A 84 -1.39 3.02 -7.48
C ALA A 84 0.12 3.16 -7.31
N VAL A 85 0.56 3.56 -6.12
CA VAL A 85 1.97 3.56 -5.71
C VAL A 85 2.08 2.90 -4.35
N LEU A 86 2.72 1.73 -4.30
CA LEU A 86 3.03 0.95 -3.11
C LEU A 86 4.45 1.28 -2.67
N SER A 87 4.66 1.46 -1.37
CA SER A 87 5.95 1.88 -0.82
C SER A 87 6.18 1.40 0.60
N TRP A 88 7.46 1.22 0.95
CA TRP A 88 7.91 0.78 2.28
C TRP A 88 8.91 1.79 2.88
N PRO A 89 8.48 3.04 3.13
CA PRO A 89 9.39 4.05 3.67
C PRO A 89 9.83 3.68 5.10
N PRO A 90 11.12 3.83 5.46
CA PRO A 90 11.61 3.52 6.80
C PRO A 90 11.05 4.47 7.86
N ARG A 91 10.65 5.67 7.46
CA ARG A 91 9.96 6.66 8.30
C ARG A 91 9.09 7.56 7.44
N LEU A 92 7.88 7.83 7.92
CA LEU A 92 6.98 8.80 7.31
C LEU A 92 6.53 9.83 8.35
N CYS A 93 7.15 11.01 8.34
CA CYS A 93 6.80 12.12 9.23
C CYS A 93 5.66 12.98 8.65
N GLY A 94 5.14 13.91 9.45
CA GLY A 94 4.02 14.78 9.04
C GLY A 94 4.26 15.55 7.74
N THR A 95 5.44 16.17 7.59
CA THR A 95 5.81 16.93 6.38
C THR A 95 5.90 16.04 5.14
N ALA A 96 6.56 14.88 5.26
CA ALA A 96 6.67 13.92 4.16
C ALA A 96 5.29 13.37 3.77
N SER A 97 4.49 12.93 4.74
CA SER A 97 3.12 12.44 4.51
C SER A 97 2.24 13.51 3.85
N ARG A 98 2.38 14.79 4.24
CA ARG A 98 1.66 15.90 3.60
C ARG A 98 2.02 16.05 2.13
N ARG A 99 3.31 16.02 1.79
CA ARG A 99 3.79 16.09 0.40
C ARG A 99 3.24 14.95 -0.44
N LEU A 100 3.34 13.71 0.07
CA LEU A 100 2.81 12.53 -0.62
C LEU A 100 1.28 12.59 -0.79
N GLN A 101 0.54 13.05 0.22
CA GLN A 101 -0.91 13.21 0.14
C GLN A 101 -1.33 14.28 -0.88
N LEU A 102 -0.56 15.35 -1.06
CA LEU A 102 -0.78 16.35 -2.10
C LEU A 102 -0.45 15.78 -3.49
N ALA A 103 0.67 15.07 -3.62
CA ALA A 103 1.06 14.41 -4.86
C ALA A 103 0.00 13.39 -5.32
N ALA A 104 -0.47 12.53 -4.40
CA ALA A 104 -1.53 11.56 -4.68
C ALA A 104 -2.81 12.24 -5.21
N LYS A 105 -3.20 13.37 -4.61
CA LYS A 105 -4.33 14.16 -5.11
C LYS A 105 -4.07 14.72 -6.51
N ARG A 106 -2.87 15.29 -6.74
CA ARG A 106 -2.47 15.89 -8.02
C ARG A 106 -2.50 14.87 -9.16
N GLY A 107 -1.86 13.72 -8.97
CA GLY A 107 -1.82 12.65 -9.98
C GLY A 107 -3.05 11.74 -9.98
N ARG A 108 -4.05 11.98 -9.12
CA ARG A 108 -5.25 11.13 -9.02
C ARG A 108 -4.87 9.66 -8.83
N SER A 109 -3.90 9.41 -7.97
CA SER A 109 -3.32 8.10 -7.69
C SER A 109 -3.60 7.70 -6.25
N TRP A 110 -3.69 6.39 -6.02
CA TRP A 110 -3.75 5.84 -4.68
C TRP A 110 -2.34 5.59 -4.15
N GLY A 111 -1.96 6.25 -3.08
CA GLY A 111 -0.69 6.00 -2.38
C GLY A 111 -0.89 5.04 -1.22
N LEU A 112 -0.05 4.01 -1.17
CA LEU A 112 -0.01 3.02 -0.11
C LEU A 112 1.39 3.01 0.52
N CYS A 113 1.45 3.31 1.80
CA CYS A 113 2.68 3.24 2.59
C CYS A 113 2.56 2.16 3.66
N PHE A 114 3.39 1.13 3.56
CA PHE A 114 3.56 0.11 4.58
C PHE A 114 4.62 0.57 5.57
N CYS A 115 4.19 0.74 6.81
CA CYS A 115 4.98 1.35 7.87
C CYS A 115 5.01 0.43 9.09
N SER A 116 6.07 0.50 9.89
CA SER A 116 6.08 -0.19 11.19
C SER A 116 4.96 0.32 12.10
N TYR A 117 4.36 -0.56 12.89
CA TYR A 117 3.34 -0.22 13.88
C TYR A 117 3.80 0.85 14.88
N ASN A 118 5.10 0.93 15.15
CA ASN A 118 5.70 1.97 15.99
C ASN A 118 5.48 3.39 15.44
N HIS A 119 5.13 3.54 14.15
CA HIS A 119 4.77 4.82 13.54
C HIS A 119 3.34 5.28 13.87
N ALA A 120 2.53 4.48 14.58
CA ALA A 120 1.19 4.87 15.02
C ALA A 120 1.21 6.19 15.82
N GLN A 121 2.27 6.42 16.60
CA GLN A 121 2.49 7.64 17.39
C GLN A 121 2.68 8.91 16.55
N TYR A 122 3.17 8.78 15.31
CA TYR A 122 3.42 9.93 14.46
C TYR A 122 2.12 10.47 13.88
N GLN A 123 1.96 11.79 13.92
CA GLN A 123 0.85 12.47 13.26
C GLN A 123 1.15 12.61 11.77
N THR A 124 0.31 12.00 10.94
CA THR A 124 0.46 12.00 9.48
C THR A 124 -0.77 12.56 8.78
N MET A 125 -0.57 13.02 7.54
CA MET A 125 -1.62 13.61 6.71
C MET A 125 -2.32 12.59 5.81
N ALA A 126 -2.02 11.30 5.95
CA ALA A 126 -2.74 10.25 5.26
C ALA A 126 -4.25 10.37 5.48
N ALA A 127 -5.02 10.13 4.42
CA ALA A 127 -6.47 10.15 4.45
C ALA A 127 -7.01 8.93 5.22
N LEU A 128 -6.30 7.81 5.17
CA LEU A 128 -6.63 6.58 5.90
C LEU A 128 -5.39 6.04 6.60
N ARG A 129 -5.52 5.67 7.87
CA ARG A 129 -4.48 4.96 8.63
C ARG A 129 -5.08 3.72 9.25
N LEU A 130 -4.51 2.56 8.90
CA LEU A 130 -4.92 1.25 9.38
C LEU A 130 -3.80 0.67 10.24
N LEU A 131 -4.13 0.08 11.38
CA LEU A 131 -3.27 -0.86 12.07
C LEU A 131 -3.74 -2.27 11.72
N PHE A 132 -2.85 -3.04 11.12
CA PHE A 132 -3.09 -4.40 10.70
C PHE A 132 -2.35 -5.36 11.64
N ARG A 133 -3.09 -6.32 12.20
CA ARG A 133 -2.55 -7.41 13.02
C ARG A 133 -3.01 -8.75 12.45
N PRO A 134 -2.10 -9.60 11.92
CA PRO A 134 -2.51 -10.91 11.46
C PRO A 134 -3.02 -11.76 12.63
N ASN A 135 -4.00 -12.62 12.36
CA ASN A 135 -4.49 -13.61 13.32
C ASN A 135 -4.71 -14.96 12.65
N ARG A 136 -5.04 -16.01 13.42
CA ARG A 136 -5.17 -17.38 12.89
C ARG A 136 -6.20 -17.55 11.76
N ARG A 137 -7.20 -16.66 11.67
CA ARG A 137 -8.30 -16.74 10.69
C ARG A 137 -8.22 -15.66 9.60
N GLY A 138 -7.21 -14.79 9.64
CA GLY A 138 -7.09 -13.63 8.76
C GLY A 138 -6.35 -12.50 9.45
N ALA A 139 -7.06 -11.42 9.78
CA ALA A 139 -6.47 -10.27 10.47
C ALA A 139 -7.47 -9.45 11.28
N GLU A 140 -6.97 -8.81 12.32
CA GLU A 140 -7.64 -7.70 12.99
C GLU A 140 -7.14 -6.38 12.37
N VAL A 141 -8.07 -5.52 11.97
CA VAL A 141 -7.79 -4.19 11.47
C VAL A 141 -8.38 -3.15 12.41
N THR A 142 -7.58 -2.16 12.76
CA THR A 142 -8.03 -0.98 13.49
C THR A 142 -7.85 0.25 12.61
N ILE A 143 -8.92 0.97 12.33
CA ILE A 143 -8.91 2.26 11.64
C ILE A 143 -8.50 3.31 12.67
N LEU A 144 -7.25 3.75 12.62
CA LEU A 144 -6.72 4.82 13.48
C LEU A 144 -7.23 6.19 13.03
N LYS A 145 -7.37 6.38 11.72
CA LYS A 145 -7.82 7.64 11.10
C LYS A 145 -8.54 7.34 9.80
N CYS A 146 -9.69 7.96 9.56
CA CYS A 146 -10.39 7.93 8.28
C CYS A 146 -10.94 9.32 7.95
N ARG A 147 -10.49 9.90 6.84
CA ARG A 147 -10.96 11.23 6.39
C ARG A 147 -12.37 11.10 5.84
N GLY A 148 -13.34 11.70 6.53
CA GLY A 148 -14.76 11.67 6.15
C GLY A 148 -15.50 10.42 6.66
N GLY A 149 -14.88 9.64 7.55
CA GLY A 149 -15.49 8.47 8.18
C GLY A 149 -15.14 8.39 9.67
N GLN A 150 -15.55 7.30 10.30
CA GLN A 150 -15.29 7.07 11.73
C GLN A 150 -14.08 6.16 11.92
N SER A 151 -13.32 6.42 12.99
CA SER A 151 -12.32 5.47 13.47
C SER A 151 -13.04 4.28 14.11
N MET A 152 -12.59 3.08 13.78
CA MET A 152 -13.20 1.82 14.21
C MET A 152 -12.11 0.88 14.70
N LYS A 153 -12.36 0.18 15.80
CA LYS A 153 -11.41 -0.78 16.39
C LYS A 153 -11.92 -2.20 16.19
N ASN A 154 -10.99 -3.15 16.18
CA ASN A 154 -11.28 -4.59 16.21
C ASN A 154 -12.09 -5.13 15.02
N LEU A 155 -11.89 -4.59 13.81
CA LEU A 155 -12.48 -5.16 12.60
C LEU A 155 -11.83 -6.51 12.31
N GLN A 156 -12.60 -7.58 12.39
CA GLN A 156 -12.12 -8.92 12.05
C GLN A 156 -12.32 -9.17 10.57
N LEU A 157 -11.22 -9.31 9.84
CA LEU A 157 -11.20 -9.70 8.44
C LEU A 157 -10.85 -11.17 8.36
N LEU A 158 -11.75 -11.95 7.78
CA LEU A 158 -11.51 -13.36 7.46
C LEU A 158 -10.69 -13.43 6.17
N ARG A 159 -9.62 -14.21 6.20
CA ARG A 159 -8.87 -14.54 4.99
C ARG A 159 -9.26 -15.95 4.57
N GLU A 160 -10.03 -16.04 3.50
CA GLU A 160 -10.20 -17.31 2.81
C GLU A 160 -8.86 -17.65 2.14
N VAL A 161 -8.12 -18.56 2.75
CA VAL A 161 -6.95 -19.14 2.09
C VAL A 161 -7.50 -20.14 1.09
N SER A 162 -7.61 -19.74 -0.18
CA SER A 162 -7.80 -20.72 -1.24
C SER A 162 -6.67 -21.74 -1.14
N PRO A 163 -6.95 -23.05 -1.04
CA PRO A 163 -5.90 -24.06 -0.93
C PRO A 163 -4.96 -23.91 -2.14
N PRO A 164 -3.64 -24.14 -1.97
CA PRO A 164 -2.73 -24.14 -3.10
C PRO A 164 -3.25 -25.15 -4.12
N GLY A 165 -3.73 -24.64 -5.26
CA GLY A 165 -4.23 -25.45 -6.35
C GLY A 165 -3.12 -26.39 -6.80
N TYR A 166 -3.31 -27.69 -6.59
CA TYR A 166 -2.59 -28.72 -7.28
C TYR A 166 -2.84 -28.51 -8.78
N SER A 167 -1.86 -27.99 -9.51
CA SER A 167 -1.83 -28.05 -10.96
C SER A 167 -1.82 -29.53 -11.37
N ARG A 168 -2.83 -29.95 -12.12
CA ARG A 168 -2.75 -31.12 -13.01
C ARG A 168 -2.33 -30.63 -14.39
#